data_AF-A0AAX3W0Y1-F1
#
_entry.id   AF-A0AAX3W0Y1-F1
#
_cell.length_a   1.000
_cell.length_b   1.000
_cell.length_c   1.000
_cell.angle_alpha   90.00
_cell.angle_beta   90.00
_cell.angle_gamma   90.00
#
_symmetry.space_group_name_H-M   'P 1'
#
loop_
_entity.id
_entity.type
_entity.pdbx_description
1 polymer ?
#
loop_
_entity_poly.entity_id
_entity_poly.type
_entity_poly.pdbx_seq_one_letter_code
_entity_poly.pdbx_strand_id
1 'polypeptide(L)' 'MSEKTWWGMNDLIAHTGKGRKWLKENVLEVPRYKQEIQEFSHYAENNNDRYVFVGSKMKKFLEDNFSRIMNNK' A
#
# COMPACT_ATOMS: atom_id res chain seq x y z
N MET A 1 -1.10 18.36 10.03
CA MET A 1 0.08 17.82 9.33
C MET A 1 -0.35 17.40 7.94
N SER A 2 0.23 17.99 6.90
CA SER A 2 -0.15 17.77 5.51
C SER A 2 0.16 16.33 5.09
N GLU A 3 -0.88 15.49 4.99
CA GLU A 3 -0.74 14.14 4.46
C GLU A 3 -0.21 14.23 3.03
N LYS A 4 0.96 13.62 2.76
CA LYS A 4 1.46 13.53 1.39
C LYS A 4 0.39 12.86 0.53
N THR A 5 -0.08 13.56 -0.50
CA THR A 5 -1.10 13.06 -1.43
C THR A 5 -0.64 11.79 -2.14
N TRP A 6 0.68 11.61 -2.30
CA TRP A 6 1.30 10.52 -3.04
C TRP A 6 2.26 9.74 -2.14
N TRP A 7 2.01 8.46 -1.98
CA TRP A 7 2.86 7.52 -1.25
C TRP A 7 3.59 6.61 -2.22
N GLY A 8 4.88 6.39 -1.96
CA GLY A 8 5.64 5.36 -2.63
C GLY A 8 5.74 4.08 -1.80
N MET A 9 6.47 3.10 -2.33
CA MET A 9 6.79 1.90 -1.58
C MET A 9 7.55 2.20 -0.27
N ASN A 10 8.39 3.24 -0.25
CA ASN A 10 9.13 3.63 0.95
C ASN A 10 8.22 4.22 2.04
N ASP A 11 7.20 5.00 1.66
CA ASP A 11 6.22 5.50 2.63
C ASP A 11 5.40 4.36 3.23
N LEU A 12 5.06 3.34 2.43
CA LEU A 12 4.41 2.11 2.92
C LEU A 12 5.30 1.36 3.93
N ILE A 13 6.59 1.21 3.64
CA ILE A 13 7.56 0.57 4.56
C ILE A 13 7.66 1.38 5.85
N ALA A 14 7.73 2.72 5.76
CA ALA A 14 7.81 3.59 6.93
C ALA A 14 6.53 3.56 7.79
N HIS A 15 5.34 3.52 7.17
CA HIS A 15 4.06 3.49 7.89
C HIS A 15 3.75 2.13 8.50
N THR A 16 4.03 1.04 7.78
CA THR A 16 3.72 -0.32 8.25
C THR A 16 4.84 -0.92 9.09
N GLY A 17 6.08 -0.40 8.97
CA GLY A 17 7.28 -1.02 9.53
C GLY A 17 7.62 -2.38 8.91
N LYS A 18 6.96 -2.75 7.81
CA LYS A 18 7.13 -4.06 7.15
C LYS A 18 7.96 -3.93 5.90
N GLY A 19 8.74 -4.98 5.61
CA GLY A 19 9.57 -5.01 4.41
C GLY A 19 8.74 -4.97 3.11
N ARG A 20 9.35 -4.46 2.04
CA ARG A 20 8.74 -4.39 0.69
C ARG A 20 8.12 -5.72 0.24
N LYS A 21 8.79 -6.84 0.51
CA LYS A 21 8.32 -8.18 0.14
C LYS A 21 7.01 -8.53 0.84
N TRP A 22 6.95 -8.31 2.15
CA TRP A 22 5.75 -8.55 2.95
C TRP A 22 4.59 -7.66 2.51
N LEU A 23 4.86 -6.37 2.23
CA LEU A 23 3.86 -5.45 1.69
C LEU A 23 3.32 -5.92 0.33
N LYS A 24 4.18 -6.47 -0.52
CA LYS A 24 3.70 -7.11 -1.75
C LYS A 24 2.80 -8.30 -1.41
N GLU A 25 3.30 -9.29 -0.71
CA GLU A 25 2.58 -10.54 -0.47
C GLU A 25 1.27 -10.39 0.34
N ASN A 26 1.23 -9.44 1.30
CA ASN A 26 0.11 -9.30 2.25
C ASN A 26 -0.79 -8.09 1.98
N VAL A 27 -0.36 -7.14 1.13
CA VAL A 27 -1.14 -5.92 0.84
C VAL A 27 -1.35 -5.76 -0.67
N LEU A 28 -0.29 -5.74 -1.47
CA LEU A 28 -0.39 -5.42 -2.91
C LEU A 28 -0.74 -6.63 -3.81
N GLU A 29 -0.43 -7.85 -3.37
CA GLU A 29 -0.67 -9.11 -4.10
C GLU A 29 -1.91 -9.85 -3.60
N VAL A 30 -2.54 -9.35 -2.54
CA VAL A 30 -3.85 -9.88 -2.12
C VAL A 30 -4.87 -9.43 -3.16
N PRO A 31 -5.55 -10.35 -3.88
CA PRO A 31 -6.40 -10.01 -5.03
C PRO A 31 -7.50 -8.99 -4.69
N ARG A 32 -8.09 -9.14 -3.50
CA ARG A 32 -9.15 -8.27 -2.98
C ARG A 32 -8.66 -6.85 -2.75
N TYR A 33 -7.50 -6.72 -2.13
CA TYR A 33 -6.88 -5.44 -1.81
C TYR A 33 -6.29 -4.79 -3.05
N LYS A 34 -5.68 -5.58 -3.93
CA LYS A 34 -5.11 -5.13 -5.20
C LYS A 34 -6.14 -4.40 -6.05
N GLN A 35 -7.37 -4.93 -6.17
CA GLN A 35 -8.43 -4.27 -6.94
C GLN A 35 -8.79 -2.89 -6.37
N GLU A 36 -9.03 -2.81 -5.07
CA GLU A 36 -9.35 -1.54 -4.40
C GLU A 36 -8.17 -0.56 -4.50
N ILE A 37 -6.97 -1.02 -4.17
CA ILE A 37 -5.75 -0.20 -4.22
C ILE A 37 -5.48 0.28 -5.64
N GLN A 38 -5.71 -0.55 -6.66
CA GLN A 38 -5.54 -0.17 -8.07
C GLN A 38 -6.50 0.95 -8.51
N GLU A 39 -7.66 1.11 -7.90
CA GLU A 39 -8.54 2.27 -8.17
C GLU A 39 -7.94 3.59 -7.68
N PHE A 40 -7.02 3.55 -6.72
CA PHE A 40 -6.35 4.73 -6.17
C PHE A 40 -4.83 4.63 -6.15
N SER A 41 -4.28 3.83 -7.04
CA SER A 41 -2.84 3.69 -7.19
C SER A 41 -2.43 3.39 -8.62
N HIS A 42 -1.19 3.77 -8.89
CA HIS A 42 -0.51 3.51 -10.13
C HIS A 42 0.57 2.46 -9.86
N TYR A 43 0.32 1.27 -10.40
CA TYR A 43 1.30 0.19 -10.39
C TYR A 43 2.32 0.46 -11.50
N ALA A 44 3.59 0.31 -11.15
CA ALA A 44 4.65 0.40 -12.14
C ALA A 44 4.55 -0.77 -13.12
N GLU A 45 4.03 -0.52 -14.31
CA GLU A 45 3.91 -1.52 -15.38
C GLU A 45 5.21 -1.67 -16.16
N ASN A 46 6.12 -0.68 -16.08
CA ASN A 46 7.41 -0.66 -16.75
C ASN A 46 8.60 -0.54 -15.78
N ASN A 47 9.78 -0.96 -16.23
CA ASN A 47 11.06 -1.01 -15.48
C ASN A 47 11.53 0.34 -14.90
N ASN A 48 10.86 1.45 -15.20
CA ASN A 48 11.18 2.80 -14.72
C ASN A 48 10.05 3.49 -13.95
N ASP A 49 8.86 2.87 -13.88
CA ASP A 49 7.75 3.46 -13.16
C ASP A 49 7.89 3.23 -11.66
N ARG A 50 7.49 4.24 -10.90
CA ARG A 50 7.44 4.16 -9.43
C ARG A 50 6.02 3.82 -9.04
N TYR A 51 5.89 2.94 -8.04
CA TYR A 51 4.59 2.76 -7.41
C TYR A 51 4.15 4.08 -6.77
N VAL A 52 2.98 4.56 -7.17
CA VAL A 52 2.40 5.78 -6.62
C VAL A 52 1.00 5.46 -6.12
N PHE A 53 0.78 5.61 -4.83
CA PHE A 53 -0.51 5.38 -4.17
C PHE A 53 -1.06 6.70 -3.67
N VAL A 54 -2.38 6.89 -3.68
CA VAL A 54 -2.99 8.04 -2.99
C VAL A 54 -2.86 7.83 -1.48
N GLY A 55 -2.03 8.64 -0.82
CA GLY A 55 -1.64 8.47 0.58
C GLY A 55 -2.82 8.40 1.55
N SER A 56 -3.76 9.34 1.46
CA SER A 56 -4.93 9.35 2.36
C SER A 56 -5.85 8.14 2.15
N LYS A 57 -6.01 7.66 0.90
CA LYS A 57 -6.80 6.45 0.64
C LYS A 57 -6.07 5.20 1.10
N MET A 58 -4.76 5.12 0.83
CA MET A 58 -3.92 3.99 1.24
C MET A 58 -3.79 3.90 2.76
N LYS A 59 -3.69 5.03 3.45
CA LYS A 59 -3.70 5.08 4.92
C LYS A 59 -5.02 4.57 5.48
N LYS A 60 -6.15 5.07 4.99
CA LYS A 60 -7.48 4.62 5.42
C LYS A 60 -7.67 3.12 5.16
N PHE A 61 -7.23 2.65 4.00
CA PHE A 61 -7.24 1.24 3.62
C PHE A 61 -6.39 0.39 4.57
N LEU A 62 -5.18 0.86 4.88
CA LEU A 62 -4.27 0.21 5.82
C LEU A 62 -4.83 0.20 7.23
N GLU A 63 -5.48 1.27 7.71
CA GLU A 63 -6.12 1.33 9.02
C GLU A 63 -7.30 0.36 9.13
N ASP A 64 -8.16 0.31 8.11
CA ASP A 64 -9.34 -0.57 8.06
C ASP A 64 -8.95 -2.05 7.99
N ASN A 65 -7.95 -2.36 7.15
CA ASN A 65 -7.43 -3.71 7.00
C ASN A 65 -6.30 -4.01 7.98
N PHE A 66 -5.86 -3.06 8.82
CA PHE A 66 -4.72 -3.25 9.73
C PHE A 66 -4.92 -4.47 10.58
N SER A 67 -6.10 -4.58 11.21
CA SER A 67 -6.47 -5.73 12.03
C SER A 67 -6.42 -7.05 11.26
N ARG A 68 -6.75 -7.07 9.96
CA ARG A 68 -6.66 -8.28 9.14
C ARG A 68 -5.23 -8.61 8.72
N ILE A 69 -4.46 -7.59 8.38
CA ILE A 69 -3.08 -7.73 7.88
C ILE A 69 -2.12 -8.03 9.06
N MET A 70 -2.34 -7.46 10.25
CA MET A 70 -1.54 -7.69 11.47
C MET A 70 -1.97 -8.91 12.28
N ASN A 71 -3.24 -9.33 12.22
CA ASN A 71 -3.74 -10.44 13.02
C ASN A 71 -3.76 -11.79 12.27
N ASN A 72 -3.05 -11.90 11.14
CA ASN A 72 -2.83 -13.18 10.47
C ASN A 72 -1.79 -13.98 11.27
N LYS A 73 -2.23 -14.54 12.41
CA LYS A 73 -1.46 -15.36 13.35
C LYS A 73 -1.98 -16.79 13.35
#